data_AF-A0A7W0MJ28-F1
#
_entry.id   AF-A0A7W0MJ28-F1
#
_cell.length_a   1.000
_cell.length_b   1.000
_cell.length_c   1.000
_cell.angle_alpha   90.00
_cell.angle_beta   90.00
_cell.angle_gamma   90.00
#
_symmetry.space_group_name_H-M   'P 1'
#
loop_
_entity.id
_entity.type
_entity.pdbx_description
1 polymer ?
#
loop_
_entity_poly.entity_id
_entity_poly.type
_entity_poly.pdbx_seq_one_letter_code
_entity_poly.pdbx_strand_id
1 'polypeptide(L)'
;ANPVELAALITAFAATLFVIIFSFRTEHLRSMLPSAERLDSLMYKTAGVAFAGLAMLLITGAIWANESWGRYWGWDSKETGAFVAWLTYGGFLHARIARGMSGRRSAYFAVVAFLLVIFTYLGVSYLLPGLHSYA
;
A
#
# COMPACT_ATOMS: atom_id res chain seq x y z
N ALA A 1 12.09 -21.96 15.04
CA ALA A 1 12.82 -20.69 14.89
C ALA A 1 11.95 -19.58 15.43
N ASN A 2 12.51 -18.61 16.17
CA ASN A 2 11.73 -17.49 16.68
C ASN A 2 11.24 -16.64 15.48
N PRO A 3 9.93 -16.41 15.31
CA PRO A 3 9.39 -15.65 14.18
C PRO A 3 9.98 -14.24 14.07
N VAL A 4 10.42 -13.66 15.19
CA VAL A 4 11.07 -12.34 15.25
C VAL A 4 12.46 -12.38 14.60
N GLU A 5 13.25 -13.43 14.83
CA GLU A 5 14.58 -13.58 14.24
C GLU A 5 14.51 -13.81 12.73
N LEU A 6 13.52 -14.59 12.28
CA LEU A 6 13.27 -14.82 10.85
C LEU A 6 12.88 -13.51 10.15
N ALA A 7 11.98 -12.72 10.75
CA ALA A 7 11.56 -11.43 10.22
C ALA A 7 12.71 -10.41 10.17
N ALA A 8 13.56 -10.38 11.20
CA ALA A 8 14.73 -9.51 11.25
C ALA A 8 15.74 -9.86 10.15
N LEU A 9 15.99 -11.16 9.91
CA LEU A 9 16.89 -11.62 8.85
C LEU A 9 16.35 -11.29 7.45
N ILE A 10 15.06 -11.50 7.20
CA ILE A 10 14.42 -11.15 5.92
C ILE A 10 14.50 -9.65 5.67
N THR A 11 14.26 -8.85 6.70
CA THR A 11 14.29 -7.38 6.59
C THR A 11 15.72 -6.87 6.37
N ALA A 12 16.70 -7.40 7.10
CA ALA A 12 18.11 -7.07 6.91
C ALA A 12 18.59 -7.48 5.52
N PHE A 13 18.19 -8.66 5.04
CA PHE A 13 18.51 -9.12 3.70
C PHE A 13 17.87 -8.24 2.62
N ALA A 14 16.58 -7.94 2.73
CA ALA A 14 15.87 -7.08 1.79
C ALA A 14 16.44 -5.65 1.78
N ALA A 15 16.77 -5.08 2.94
CA ALA A 15 17.38 -3.76 3.07
C ALA A 15 18.79 -3.74 2.46
N THR A 16 19.58 -4.78 2.70
CA THR A 16 20.95 -4.89 2.14
C THR A 16 20.89 -5.07 0.63
N LEU A 17 19.97 -5.89 0.12
CA LEU A 17 19.74 -6.06 -1.32
C LEU A 17 19.29 -4.74 -1.96
N PHE A 18 18.38 -4.02 -1.31
CA PHE A 18 17.93 -2.70 -1.74
C PHE A 18 19.10 -1.72 -1.82
N VAL A 19 19.92 -1.63 -0.77
CA VAL A 19 21.12 -0.78 -0.76
C VAL A 19 22.07 -1.19 -1.88
N ILE A 20 22.41 -2.46 -2.04
CA ILE A 20 23.34 -2.92 -3.09
C ILE A 20 22.81 -2.56 -4.49
N ILE A 21 21.53 -2.82 -4.75
CA ILE A 21 20.90 -2.51 -6.05
C ILE A 21 20.93 -1.00 -6.33
N PHE A 22 20.58 -0.18 -5.34
CA PHE A 22 20.48 1.27 -5.51
C PHE A 22 21.80 2.02 -5.35
N SER A 23 22.82 1.45 -4.69
CA SER A 23 24.14 2.04 -4.49
C SER A 23 25.11 1.80 -5.64
N PHE A 24 25.02 0.65 -6.32
CA PHE A 24 26.01 0.28 -7.35
C PHE A 24 25.52 0.43 -8.80
N ARG A 25 24.21 0.50 -9.05
CA ARG A 25 23.67 0.53 -10.43
C ARG A 25 22.69 1.67 -10.72
N THR A 26 22.73 2.77 -9.97
CA THR A 26 21.73 3.84 -10.07
C THR A 26 21.62 4.43 -11.47
N GLU A 27 22.75 4.71 -12.14
CA GLU A 27 22.75 5.31 -13.48
C GLU A 27 22.33 4.32 -14.58
N HIS A 28 22.76 3.06 -14.47
CA HIS A 28 22.34 2.02 -15.41
C HIS A 28 20.84 1.71 -15.27
N LEU A 29 20.34 1.61 -14.04
CA LEU A 29 18.91 1.41 -13.78
C LEU A 29 18.08 2.60 -14.28
N ARG A 30 18.55 3.83 -14.07
CA ARG A 30 17.90 5.03 -14.62
C ARG A 30 17.82 5.01 -16.14
N SER A 31 18.88 4.54 -16.81
CA SER A 31 18.89 4.42 -18.28
C SER A 31 17.92 3.36 -18.83
N MET A 32 17.55 2.37 -18.01
CA MET A 32 16.57 1.33 -18.35
C MET A 32 15.12 1.74 -18.06
N LEU A 33 14.91 2.79 -17.26
CA LEU A 33 13.55 3.24 -16.92
C LEU A 33 12.90 3.98 -18.10
N PRO A 34 11.59 3.80 -18.31
CA PRO A 34 10.82 4.65 -19.20
C PRO A 34 10.93 6.13 -18.82
N SER A 35 10.57 7.02 -19.75
CA SER A 35 10.50 8.46 -19.47
C SER A 35 9.63 8.77 -18.25
N ALA A 36 9.95 9.85 -17.53
CA ALA A 36 9.21 10.27 -16.35
C ALA A 36 7.71 10.44 -16.61
N GLU A 37 7.34 10.91 -17.80
CA GLU A 37 5.95 11.02 -18.26
C GLU A 37 5.25 9.67 -18.38
N ARG A 38 5.94 8.66 -18.92
CA ARG A 38 5.40 7.29 -19.00
C ARG A 38 5.24 6.68 -17.61
N LEU A 39 6.20 6.88 -16.71
CA LEU A 39 6.11 6.43 -15.33
C LEU A 39 4.93 7.08 -14.61
N ASP A 40 4.77 8.39 -14.73
CA ASP A 40 3.67 9.13 -14.11
C ASP A 40 2.30 8.74 -14.69
N SER A 41 2.21 8.46 -16.01
CA SER A 41 1.01 7.88 -16.64
C SER A 41 0.69 6.48 -16.11
N LEU A 42 1.72 5.63 -15.95
CA LEU A 42 1.56 4.29 -15.39
C LEU A 42 1.10 4.35 -13.93
N MET A 43 1.64 5.27 -13.13
CA MET A 43 1.21 5.50 -11.75
C MET A 43 -0.27 5.89 -11.67
N TYR A 44 -0.74 6.76 -12.56
CA TYR A 44 -2.16 7.13 -12.61
C TYR A 44 -3.06 5.92 -12.93
N LYS A 45 -2.70 5.13 -13.94
CA LYS A 45 -3.47 3.94 -14.35
C LYS A 45 -3.50 2.88 -13.25
N THR A 46 -2.34 2.59 -12.66
CA THR A 46 -2.23 1.61 -11.57
C THR A 46 -2.94 2.07 -10.31
N ALA A 47 -2.92 3.36 -9.98
CA ALA A 47 -3.73 3.91 -8.89
C ALA A 47 -5.24 3.75 -9.14
N GLY A 48 -5.69 3.87 -10.40
CA GLY A 48 -7.08 3.58 -10.79
C GLY A 48 -7.47 2.12 -10.53
N VAL A 49 -6.60 1.18 -10.92
CA VAL A 49 -6.78 -0.25 -10.64
C VAL A 49 -6.79 -0.52 -9.14
N ALA A 50 -5.87 0.07 -8.38
CA ALA A 50 -5.81 -0.06 -6.93
C ALA A 50 -7.07 0.48 -6.25
N PHE A 51 -7.59 1.62 -6.69
CA PHE A 51 -8.83 2.20 -6.17
C PHE A 51 -10.03 1.27 -6.36
N ALA A 52 -10.19 0.72 -7.57
CA ALA A 52 -11.25 -0.25 -7.86
C ALA A 52 -11.07 -1.57 -7.08
N GLY A 53 -9.82 -2.08 -7.01
CA GLY A 53 -9.48 -3.28 -6.27
C GLY A 53 -9.75 -3.15 -4.76
N LEU A 54 -9.38 -2.02 -4.17
CA LEU A 54 -9.64 -1.71 -2.77
C LEU A 54 -11.13 -1.54 -2.49
N ALA A 55 -11.92 -1.01 -3.43
CA ALA A 55 -13.38 -0.98 -3.29
C ALA A 55 -13.97 -2.40 -3.26
N MET A 56 -13.55 -3.27 -4.18
CA MET A 56 -13.99 -4.67 -4.17
C MET A 56 -13.61 -5.36 -2.87
N LEU A 57 -12.38 -5.14 -2.39
CA LEU A 57 -11.91 -5.66 -1.12
C LEU A 57 -12.74 -5.16 0.08
N LEU A 58 -13.11 -3.88 0.12
CA LEU A 58 -13.99 -3.36 1.18
C LEU A 58 -15.35 -4.04 1.16
N ILE A 59 -15.93 -4.25 -0.04
CA ILE A 59 -17.22 -4.93 -0.20
C ILE A 59 -17.13 -6.39 0.24
N THR A 60 -16.15 -7.13 -0.25
CA THR A 60 -15.98 -8.55 0.12
C THR A 60 -15.59 -8.71 1.58
N GLY A 61 -14.79 -7.79 2.12
CA GLY A 61 -14.45 -7.71 3.54
C GLY A 61 -15.69 -7.48 4.41
N ALA A 62 -16.58 -6.56 4.03
CA ALA A 62 -17.83 -6.31 4.75
C ALA A 62 -18.76 -7.52 4.75
N ILE A 63 -18.87 -8.24 3.62
CA ILE A 63 -19.64 -9.49 3.54
C ILE A 63 -19.06 -10.52 4.52
N TRP A 64 -17.74 -10.71 4.50
CA TRP A 64 -17.08 -11.66 5.39
C TRP A 64 -17.17 -11.26 6.87
N ALA A 65 -17.10 -9.97 7.19
CA ALA A 65 -17.29 -9.45 8.54
C ALA A 65 -18.69 -9.78 9.08
N ASN A 66 -19.72 -9.70 8.21
CA ASN A 66 -21.08 -10.07 8.58
C ASN A 66 -21.20 -11.57 8.90
N GLU A 67 -20.58 -12.42 8.09
CA GLU A 67 -20.57 -13.87 8.33
C GLU A 67 -19.78 -14.25 9.60
N SER A 68 -18.72 -13.50 9.93
CA SER A 68 -17.83 -13.83 11.04
C SER A 68 -18.29 -13.26 12.39
N TRP A 69 -18.88 -12.06 12.38
CA TRP A 69 -19.20 -11.29 13.59
C TRP A 69 -20.62 -10.71 13.61
N GLY A 70 -21.46 -11.03 12.63
CA GLY A 70 -22.87 -10.60 12.57
C GLY A 70 -23.08 -9.12 12.24
N ARG A 71 -22.06 -8.44 11.68
CA ARG A 71 -22.15 -7.04 11.23
C ARG A 71 -21.26 -6.77 10.02
N TYR A 72 -21.72 -5.92 9.10
CA TYR A 72 -20.95 -5.54 7.90
C TYR A 72 -19.76 -4.61 8.17
N TRP A 73 -19.80 -3.85 9.27
CA TRP A 73 -18.77 -2.88 9.61
C TRP A 73 -18.74 -2.65 11.12
N GLY A 74 -17.56 -2.56 11.71
CA GLY A 74 -17.30 -2.37 13.13
C GLY A 74 -16.29 -1.27 13.48
N TRP A 75 -15.73 -0.56 12.51
CA TRP A 75 -14.67 0.45 12.73
C TRP A 75 -13.43 -0.10 13.42
N ASP A 76 -13.13 -1.38 13.25
CA ASP A 76 -11.88 -1.91 13.77
C ASP A 76 -10.68 -1.35 12.98
N SER A 77 -9.48 -1.57 13.50
CA SER A 77 -8.25 -1.04 12.92
C SER A 77 -7.99 -1.49 11.48
N LYS A 78 -8.41 -2.71 11.07
CA LYS A 78 -8.24 -3.21 9.70
C LYS A 78 -9.26 -2.59 8.76
N GLU A 79 -10.52 -2.56 9.17
CA GLU A 79 -11.60 -1.91 8.42
C GLU A 79 -11.29 -0.41 8.20
N THR A 80 -10.94 0.29 9.28
CA THR A 80 -10.59 1.72 9.24
C THR A 80 -9.36 1.96 8.38
N GLY A 81 -8.31 1.14 8.52
CA GLY A 81 -7.11 1.26 7.69
C GLY A 81 -7.39 1.04 6.21
N ALA A 82 -8.19 0.02 5.87
CA ALA A 82 -8.57 -0.27 4.49
C ALA A 82 -9.38 0.88 3.88
N PHE A 83 -10.28 1.49 4.66
CA PHE A 83 -11.04 2.66 4.25
C PHE A 83 -10.15 3.88 4.02
N VAL A 84 -9.21 4.16 4.94
CA VAL A 84 -8.23 5.26 4.78
C VAL A 84 -7.35 5.05 3.56
N ALA A 85 -6.88 3.81 3.30
CA ALA A 85 -6.12 3.49 2.11
C ALA A 85 -6.94 3.75 0.84
N TRP A 86 -8.20 3.30 0.79
CA TRP A 86 -9.10 3.54 -0.33
C TRP A 86 -9.34 5.03 -0.60
N LEU A 87 -9.64 5.82 0.46
CA LEU A 87 -9.80 7.27 0.37
C LEU A 87 -8.53 7.97 -0.09
N THR A 88 -7.37 7.47 0.33
CA THR A 88 -6.06 7.97 -0.11
C THR A 88 -5.99 7.83 -1.64
N TYR A 89 -6.08 6.61 -2.19
CA TYR A 89 -6.06 6.41 -3.65
C TYR A 89 -7.11 7.26 -4.39
N GLY A 90 -8.33 7.38 -3.86
CA GLY A 90 -9.37 8.25 -4.41
C GLY A 90 -8.95 9.73 -4.42
N GLY A 91 -8.37 10.22 -3.32
CA GLY A 91 -7.85 11.58 -3.19
C GLY A 91 -6.74 11.89 -4.19
N PHE A 92 -5.87 10.93 -4.50
CA PHE A 92 -4.87 11.11 -5.56
C PHE A 92 -5.45 11.17 -6.95
N LEU A 93 -6.37 10.26 -7.28
CA LEU A 93 -7.05 10.30 -8.58
C LEU A 93 -7.81 11.62 -8.74
N HIS A 94 -8.47 12.08 -7.66
CA HIS A 94 -9.16 13.36 -7.64
C HIS A 94 -8.18 14.53 -7.82
N ALA A 95 -7.07 14.58 -7.07
CA ALA A 95 -6.06 15.62 -7.20
C ALA A 95 -5.37 15.62 -8.57
N ARG A 96 -5.22 14.44 -9.19
CA ARG A 96 -4.69 14.29 -10.54
C ARG A 96 -5.60 14.93 -11.58
N ILE A 97 -6.90 14.66 -11.50
CA ILE A 97 -7.90 15.19 -12.44
C ILE A 97 -8.14 16.68 -12.17
N ALA A 98 -8.31 17.08 -10.92
CA ALA A 98 -8.71 18.43 -10.54
C ALA A 98 -7.56 19.46 -10.60
N ARG A 99 -6.32 19.05 -10.31
CA ARG A 99 -5.18 19.97 -10.19
C ARG A 99 -4.00 19.61 -11.10
N GLY A 100 -4.14 18.62 -11.98
CA GLY A 100 -3.08 18.18 -12.87
C GLY A 100 -1.83 17.68 -12.13
N MET A 101 -1.97 17.14 -10.92
CA MET A 101 -0.83 16.79 -10.07
C MET A 101 0.04 15.71 -10.73
N SER A 102 1.31 16.03 -11.02
CA SER A 102 2.26 15.14 -11.71
C SER A 102 3.66 15.14 -11.10
N GLY A 103 4.48 14.17 -11.51
CA GLY A 103 5.91 14.12 -11.20
C GLY A 103 6.18 13.82 -9.72
N ARG A 104 7.03 14.63 -9.07
CA ARG A 104 7.47 14.40 -7.67
C ARG A 104 6.31 14.28 -6.68
N ARG A 105 5.25 15.06 -6.85
CA ARG A 105 4.07 15.02 -5.95
C ARG A 105 3.34 13.69 -6.07
N SER A 106 3.20 13.16 -7.30
CA SER A 106 2.67 11.82 -7.53
C SER A 106 3.53 10.74 -6.87
N ALA A 107 4.86 10.87 -6.93
CA ALA A 107 5.79 9.93 -6.31
C ALA A 107 5.63 9.86 -4.80
N TYR A 108 5.62 11.00 -4.10
CA TYR A 108 5.37 11.02 -2.66
C TYR A 108 4.02 10.39 -2.31
N PHE A 109 3.01 10.71 -3.09
CA PHE A 109 1.68 10.15 -2.89
C PHE A 109 1.67 8.61 -2.98
N ALA A 110 2.26 8.07 -4.05
CA ALA A 110 2.31 6.62 -4.25
C ALA A 110 3.05 5.91 -3.12
N VAL A 111 4.12 6.50 -2.59
CA VAL A 111 4.83 5.97 -1.42
C VAL A 111 3.92 5.97 -0.18
N VAL A 112 3.26 7.08 0.12
CA VAL A 112 2.37 7.18 1.29
C VAL A 112 1.19 6.19 1.17
N ALA A 113 0.55 6.12 0.01
CA ALA A 113 -0.56 5.21 -0.24
C ALA A 113 -0.15 3.75 -0.08
N PHE A 114 1.02 3.38 -0.60
CA PHE A 114 1.58 2.04 -0.45
C PHE A 114 1.90 1.71 1.00
N LEU A 115 2.49 2.64 1.75
CA LEU A 115 2.77 2.46 3.18
C LEU A 115 1.50 2.30 4.01
N LEU A 116 0.42 3.01 3.67
CA LEU A 116 -0.88 2.85 4.34
C LEU A 116 -1.49 1.47 4.10
N VAL A 117 -1.37 0.94 2.87
CA VAL A 117 -1.79 -0.44 2.57
C VAL A 117 -0.96 -1.43 3.40
N ILE A 118 0.36 -1.31 3.39
CA ILE A 118 1.24 -2.15 4.22
C ILE A 118 0.87 -2.07 5.70
N PHE A 119 0.67 -0.87 6.23
CA PHE A 119 0.31 -0.67 7.63
C PHE A 119 -1.05 -1.30 7.94
N THR A 120 -2.04 -1.18 7.05
CA THR A 120 -3.36 -1.78 7.24
C THR A 120 -3.31 -3.29 7.34
N TYR A 121 -2.52 -3.95 6.49
CA TYR A 121 -2.46 -5.41 6.46
C TYR A 121 -1.46 -6.02 7.43
N LEU A 122 -0.24 -5.46 7.50
CA LEU A 122 0.83 -5.94 8.36
C LEU A 122 0.82 -5.21 9.70
N GLY A 123 0.86 -3.88 9.67
CA GLY A 123 0.93 -3.05 10.88
C GLY A 123 -0.21 -3.34 11.86
N VAL A 124 -1.46 -3.34 11.39
CA VAL A 124 -2.61 -3.64 12.25
C VAL A 124 -2.56 -5.06 12.80
N SER A 125 -2.10 -6.04 12.00
CA SER A 125 -2.05 -7.44 12.44
C SER A 125 -1.01 -7.70 13.53
N TYR A 126 0.11 -6.96 13.54
CA TYR A 126 1.23 -7.20 14.45
C TYR A 126 1.36 -6.16 15.58
N LEU A 127 0.85 -4.94 15.39
CA LEU A 127 1.08 -3.81 16.30
C LEU A 127 -0.17 -3.39 17.08
N LEU A 128 -1.36 -3.77 16.63
CA LEU A 128 -2.62 -3.33 17.24
C LEU A 128 -3.46 -4.52 17.73
N PRO A 129 -4.08 -4.41 18.92
CA PRO A 129 -5.04 -5.41 19.38
C PRO A 129 -6.31 -5.35 18.52
N GLY A 130 -6.81 -6.49 18.07
CA GLY A 130 -8.04 -6.56 17.28
C GLY A 130 -8.56 -7.97 17.06
N LEU A 131 -9.82 -8.08 16.58
CA LEU A 131 -10.53 -9.33 16.27
C LEU A 131 -9.84 -10.21 15.21
N HIS A 132 -8.73 -9.73 14.65
CA HIS A 132 -7.93 -10.41 13.63
C HIS A 132 -6.50 -10.73 14.11
N SER A 133 -6.27 -10.74 15.42
CA SER A 133 -5.09 -11.35 16.01
C SER A 133 -5.25 -12.87 15.90
N TYR A 134 -4.69 -13.46 14.85
CA TYR A 134 -4.38 -14.89 14.87
C TYR A 134 -3.13 -15.04 15.75
N ALA A 135 -3.35 -14.99 17.06
CA ALA A 135 -2.41 -15.52 18.05
C ALA A 135 -2.57 -17.05 18.11
#